data_AF-A0A946V549-F1
#
_entry.id   AF-A0A946V549-F1
#
_cell.length_a   1.000
_cell.length_b   1.000
_cell.length_c   1.000
_cell.angle_alpha   90.00
_cell.angle_beta   90.00
_cell.angle_gamma   90.00
#
_symmetry.space_group_name_H-M   'P 1'
#
loop_
_entity.id
_entity.type
_entity.pdbx_description
1 polymer ?
#
loop_
_entity_poly.entity_id
_entity_poly.type
_entity_poly.pdbx_seq_one_letter_code
_entity_poly.pdbx_strand_id
1 'polypeptide(L)' 'WANRKTIVGTALKRLKPAECNAMLRHCATIDRVSKGRGAGNAWDELLQLTCRLAGQEVLSVA' A
#
# COMPACT_ATOMS: atom_id res chain seq x y z
N TRP A 1 -12.89 15.31 -8.92
CA TRP A 1 -12.21 14.12 -9.50
C TRP A 1 -11.25 14.46 -10.64
N ALA A 2 -11.56 15.43 -11.52
CA ALA A 2 -10.71 15.82 -12.66
C ALA A 2 -9.21 16.03 -12.32
N ASN A 3 -8.90 16.80 -11.27
CA ASN A 3 -7.52 17.10 -10.85
C ASN A 3 -6.74 15.87 -10.35
N ARG A 4 -7.43 14.78 -10.00
CA ARG A 4 -6.79 13.53 -9.53
C ARG A 4 -6.44 12.59 -10.69
N LYS A 5 -7.00 12.80 -11.89
CA LYS A 5 -6.74 11.94 -13.05
C LYS A 5 -5.26 11.92 -13.42
N THR A 6 -4.58 13.06 -13.35
CA THR A 6 -3.14 13.16 -13.68
C THR A 6 -2.28 12.34 -12.72
N ILE A 7 -2.43 12.55 -11.41
CA ILE A 7 -1.64 11.84 -10.40
C ILE A 7 -1.94 10.33 -10.39
N VAL A 8 -3.21 9.94 -10.55
CA VAL A 8 -3.60 8.52 -10.66
C VAL A 8 -3.06 7.92 -11.96
N GLY A 9 -3.15 8.64 -13.09
CA GLY A 9 -2.61 8.19 -14.37
C GLY A 9 -1.11 7.94 -14.31
N THR A 10 -0.34 8.82 -13.66
CA THR A 10 1.10 8.60 -13.43
C THR A 10 1.36 7.37 -12.57
N ALA A 11 0.53 7.11 -11.55
CA ALA A 11 0.65 5.90 -10.74
C ALA A 11 0.33 4.62 -11.54
N LEU A 12 -0.67 4.65 -12.42
CA LEU A 12 -1.04 3.51 -13.27
C LEU A 12 0.01 3.19 -14.34
N LYS A 13 0.87 4.15 -14.72
CA LYS A 13 1.99 3.89 -15.63
C LYS A 13 3.10 3.04 -15.00
N ARG A 14 3.19 3.03 -13.66
CA ARG A 14 4.24 2.31 -12.91
C ARG A 14 3.72 1.07 -12.17
N LEU A 15 2.44 1.03 -11.82
CA LEU A 15 1.83 -0.08 -11.06
C LEU A 15 1.11 -1.06 -11.98
N LYS A 16 1.38 -2.34 -11.79
CA LYS A 16 0.66 -3.43 -12.46
C LYS A 16 -0.64 -3.75 -11.70
N PRO A 17 -1.69 -4.23 -12.38
CA PRO A 17 -2.94 -4.64 -11.72
C PRO A 17 -2.74 -5.64 -10.56
N ALA A 18 -1.79 -6.57 -10.70
CA ALA A 18 -1.46 -7.53 -9.66
C ALA A 18 -0.88 -6.85 -8.40
N GLU A 19 -0.05 -5.83 -8.55
CA GLU A 19 0.53 -5.06 -7.43
C GLU A 19 -0.55 -4.23 -6.72
N CYS A 20 -1.46 -3.61 -7.49
CA CYS A 20 -2.63 -2.95 -6.93
C CYS A 20 -3.50 -3.91 -6.11
N ASN A 21 -3.76 -5.11 -6.61
CA ASN A 21 -4.51 -6.13 -5.87
C ASN A 21 -3.78 -6.60 -4.61
N ALA A 22 -2.46 -6.75 -4.65
CA ALA A 22 -1.67 -7.07 -3.47
C ALA A 22 -1.76 -5.95 -2.41
N MET A 23 -1.66 -4.68 -2.83
CA MET A 23 -1.83 -3.53 -1.94
C MET A 23 -3.24 -3.46 -1.33
N LEU A 24 -4.29 -3.77 -2.10
CA LEU A 24 -5.66 -3.82 -1.58
C LEU A 24 -5.83 -4.90 -0.50
N ARG A 25 -5.21 -6.08 -0.67
CA ARG A 25 -5.19 -7.13 0.36
C ARG A 25 -4.41 -6.67 1.60
N HIS A 26 -3.29 -5.96 1.41
CA HIS A 26 -2.51 -5.39 2.51
C HIS A 26 -3.32 -4.36 3.30
N CYS A 27 -4.13 -3.52 2.64
CA CYS A 27 -5.07 -2.62 3.31
C CYS A 27 -6.05 -3.37 4.22
N ALA A 28 -6.54 -4.54 3.81
CA ALA A 28 -7.41 -5.37 4.66
C ALA A 28 -6.67 -5.89 5.91
N THR A 29 -5.39 -6.23 5.78
CA THR A 29 -4.53 -6.57 6.93
C THR A 29 -4.38 -5.37 7.87
N ILE A 30 -4.04 -4.19 7.34
CA ILE A 30 -3.89 -2.95 8.11
C ILE A 30 -5.17 -2.61 8.86
N ASP A 31 -6.34 -2.75 8.23
CA ASP A 31 -7.64 -2.52 8.87
C ASP A 31 -7.84 -3.43 10.09
N ARG A 32 -7.46 -4.71 9.97
CA ARG A 32 -7.51 -5.65 11.10
C ARG A 32 -6.54 -5.27 12.21
N VAL A 33 -5.29 -4.92 11.88
CA VAL A 33 -4.27 -4.54 12.87
C VAL A 33 -4.67 -3.25 13.60
N SER A 34 -5.11 -2.23 12.86
CA SER A 34 -5.59 -0.95 13.40
C SER A 34 -6.76 -1.12 14.37
N LYS A 35 -7.63 -2.10 14.11
CA LYS A 35 -8.76 -2.47 14.98
C LYS A 35 -8.39 -3.43 16.11
N GLY A 36 -7.12 -3.78 16.29
CA GLY A 36 -6.67 -4.76 17.29
C GLY A 36 -7.12 -6.20 16.99
N ARG A 37 -7.58 -6.49 15.77
CA ARG A 37 -8.04 -7.81 15.30
C ARG A 37 -6.98 -8.58 14.48
N GLY A 38 -5.75 -8.07 14.47
CA GLY A 38 -4.58 -8.67 13.84
C GLY A 38 -3.34 -8.32 14.65
N ALA A 39 -2.34 -9.20 14.62
CA ALA A 39 -1.03 -8.93 15.21
C ALA A 39 -0.21 -7.99 14.31
N GLY A 40 0.68 -7.22 14.92
CA GLY A 40 1.56 -6.27 14.22
C GLY A 40 1.36 -4.83 14.67
N ASN A 41 2.09 -3.92 14.03
CA ASN A 41 1.99 -2.48 14.25
C ASN A 41 1.41 -1.81 13.01
N ALA A 42 0.24 -1.17 13.15
CA ALA A 42 -0.46 -0.56 12.02
C ALA A 42 0.38 0.53 11.32
N TRP A 43 1.25 1.23 12.05
CA TRP A 43 2.11 2.27 11.48
C TRP A 43 3.21 1.68 10.58
N ASP A 44 3.80 0.57 11.00
CA ASP A 44 4.82 -0.12 10.20
C ASP A 44 4.21 -0.70 8.92
N GLU A 45 3.00 -1.25 9.01
CA GLU A 45 2.26 -1.77 7.85
C GLU A 45 1.87 -0.64 6.87
N LEU A 46 1.43 0.51 7.38
CA LEU A 46 1.14 1.70 6.58
C LEU A 46 2.40 2.27 5.91
N LEU A 47 3.53 2.28 6.61
CA LEU A 47 4.83 2.65 6.04
C LEU A 47 5.19 1.73 4.88
N GLN A 48 5.08 0.42 5.06
CA GLN A 48 5.32 -0.55 4.00
C GLN A 48 4.40 -0.37 2.79
N LEU A 49 3.11 -0.18 3.03
CA LEU A 49 2.13 0.06 1.96
C LEU A 49 2.46 1.33 1.17
N THR A 50 2.81 2.42 1.86
CA THR A 50 3.09 3.71 1.21
C THR A 50 4.41 3.71 0.46
N CYS A 51 5.45 3.04 0.95
CA CYS A 51 6.68 2.80 0.21
C CYS A 51 6.41 1.99 -1.06
N ARG A 52 5.67 0.88 -0.96
CA ARG A 52 5.28 0.08 -2.13
C ARG A 52 4.46 0.91 -3.11
N LEU A 53 3.51 1.71 -2.61
CA LEU A 53 2.74 2.65 -3.42
C LEU A 53 3.63 3.71 -4.06
N ALA A 54 4.78 4.09 -3.49
CA ALA A 54 5.74 5.01 -4.10
C ALA A 54 6.72 4.32 -5.07
N GLY A 55 6.61 2.99 -5.25
CA GLY A 55 7.56 2.20 -6.05
C GLY A 55 8.90 1.98 -5.35
N GLN A 56 8.92 2.11 -4.01
CA GLN A 56 10.08 1.81 -3.18
C GLN A 56 9.92 0.41 -2.57
N GLU A 57 10.99 -0.37 -2.59
CA GLU A 57 11.06 -1.63 -1.86
C GLU A 57 11.44 -1.33 -0.42
N VAL A 58 10.62 -1.77 0.54
CA VAL A 58 11.01 -1.68 1.94
C VAL A 58 11.98 -2.82 2.22
N LEU A 59 13.18 -2.48 2.67
CA LEU A 59 14.17 -3.44 3.13
C LEU A 59 13.52 -4.36 4.17
N SER A 60 13.33 -5.63 3.81
CA SER A 60 13.08 -6.65 4.83
C SER A 60 14.39 -6.84 5.57
N VAL A 61 14.42 -6.52 6.86
CA VAL A 61 15.53 -6.99 7.71
C VAL A 61 15.43 -8.52 7.72
N ALA A 62 16.49 -9.17 7.23
CA ALA A 62 16.63 -10.63 7.18
C ALA A 62 16.73 -11.23 8.59
#